data_AF-A0AAP0RAU1-F1
#
_entry.id   AF-A0AAP0RAU1-F1
#
_cell.length_a   1.000
_cell.length_b   1.000
_cell.length_c   1.000
_cell.angle_alpha   90.00
_cell.angle_beta   90.00
_cell.angle_gamma   90.00
#
_symmetry.space_group_name_H-M   'P 1'
#
loop_
_entity.id
_entity.type
_entity.pdbx_description
1 polymer ?
#
loop_
_entity_poly.entity_id
_entity_poly.type
_entity_poly.pdbx_seq_one_letter_code
_entity_poly.pdbx_strand_id
1 'polypeptide(L)'
;MEFVITDLITDILVRYQGSLPDLFREGHSVVVEGFVKPLTEDIRKEVSSKSVSGKARSGECYFAATEVLAKHDEKYMPQEVASAIEKNKKKIAGDEAVAAEEKVKSS
;
A
#
# COMPACT_ATOMS: atom_id res chain seq x y z
N MET A 1 1.15 16.76 13.89
CA MET A 1 2.29 15.83 14.04
C MET A 1 3.25 16.06 12.91
N GLU A 2 4.55 15.90 13.18
CA GLU A 2 5.61 16.08 12.21
C GLU A 2 6.46 14.81 12.20
N PHE A 3 6.75 14.30 11.02
CA PHE A 3 7.59 13.11 10.85
C PHE A 3 8.34 13.19 9.53
N VAL A 4 9.39 12.39 9.39
CA VAL A 4 10.24 12.37 8.20
C VAL A 4 9.97 11.08 7.45
N ILE A 5 9.70 11.18 6.14
CA ILE A 5 9.63 10.03 5.23
C ILE A 5 10.88 10.04 4.37
N THR A 6 11.51 8.88 4.22
CA THR A 6 12.65 8.71 3.31
C THR A 6 12.28 7.78 2.17
N ASP A 7 12.53 8.20 0.92
CA ASP A 7 12.38 7.37 -0.29
C ASP A 7 13.74 6.80 -0.72
N LEU A 8 14.50 6.23 0.23
CA LEU A 8 15.87 5.68 0.11
C LEU A 8 16.98 6.64 -0.33
N ILE A 9 16.64 7.73 -1.01
CA ILE A 9 17.58 8.73 -1.53
C ILE A 9 17.44 10.03 -0.73
N THR A 10 16.24 10.34 -0.23
CA THR A 10 15.98 11.64 0.38
C THR A 10 14.88 11.64 1.41
N ASP A 11 15.15 12.41 2.47
CA ASP A 11 14.28 12.69 3.61
C ASP A 11 13.37 13.90 3.35
N ILE A 12 12.07 13.74 3.58
CA ILE A 12 11.04 14.76 3.39
C ILE A 12 10.31 14.98 4.72
N LEU A 13 10.27 16.23 5.19
CA LEU A 13 9.49 16.60 6.37
C LEU A 13 8.00 16.68 6.03
N VAL A 14 7.21 15.84 6.68
CA VAL A 14 5.76 15.76 6.54
C VAL A 14 5.09 16.35 7.79
N ARG A 15 4.13 17.25 7.57
CA ARG A 15 3.24 17.78 8.60
C ARG A 15 1.85 17.23 8.38
N TYR A 16 1.34 16.48 9.34
CA TYR A 16 0.00 15.92 9.32
C TYR A 16 -0.84 16.47 10.47
N GLN A 17 -2.08 16.87 10.18
CA GLN A 17 -3.04 17.32 11.18
C GLN A 17 -4.14 16.25 11.32
N GLY A 18 -4.03 15.41 12.33
CA GLY A 18 -4.99 14.34 12.60
C GLY A 18 -4.39 13.24 13.47
N SER A 19 -5.12 12.13 13.56
CA SER A 19 -4.67 10.91 14.22
C SER A 19 -3.97 10.01 13.21
N LEU A 20 -2.75 9.58 13.53
CA LEU A 20 -2.05 8.58 12.72
C LEU A 20 -2.66 7.19 12.94
N PRO A 21 -2.70 6.33 11.92
CA PRO A 21 -3.17 4.96 12.06
C PRO A 21 -2.25 4.17 13.01
N ASP A 22 -2.80 3.20 13.75
CA ASP A 22 -2.05 2.36 14.71
C ASP A 22 -0.82 1.66 14.10
N LEU A 23 -0.91 1.31 12.81
CA LEU A 23 0.17 0.63 12.09
C LEU A 23 1.29 1.59 11.64
N PHE A 24 1.14 2.90 11.87
CA PHE A 24 2.19 3.88 11.56
C PHE A 24 3.36 3.73 12.53
N ARG A 25 4.42 3.04 12.09
CA ARG A 25 5.63 2.78 12.87
C ARG A 25 6.87 2.84 11.99
N GLU A 26 8.02 3.11 12.61
CA GLU A 26 9.32 3.10 11.93
C GLU A 26 9.58 1.74 11.26
N GLY A 27 10.22 1.75 10.10
CA GLY A 27 10.52 0.54 9.30
C GLY A 27 9.37 0.02 8.44
N HIS A 28 8.17 0.60 8.51
CA HIS A 28 7.04 0.24 7.64
C HIS A 28 6.88 1.22 6.48
N SER A 29 6.37 0.72 5.36
CA SER A 29 6.04 1.59 4.23
C SER A 29 4.73 2.33 4.48
N VAL A 30 4.73 3.61 4.16
CA VAL A 30 3.61 4.53 4.36
C VAL A 30 3.37 5.31 3.08
N VAL A 31 2.11 5.58 2.79
CA VAL A 31 1.68 6.43 1.67
C VAL A 31 1.07 7.68 2.27
N VAL A 32 1.48 8.84 1.78
CA VAL A 32 1.00 10.13 2.27
C VAL A 32 0.48 10.93 1.09
N GLU A 33 -0.73 11.45 1.24
CA GLU A 33 -1.35 12.37 0.28
C GLU A 33 -1.36 13.78 0.87
N GLY A 34 -1.14 14.80 0.02
CA GLY A 34 -1.12 16.19 0.45
C GLY A 34 -0.44 17.14 -0.54
N PHE A 35 0.01 18.28 -0.02
CA PHE A 35 0.56 19.37 -0.82
C PHE A 35 1.90 19.88 -0.28
N VAL A 36 2.83 20.21 -1.16
CA VAL A 36 4.09 20.87 -0.79
C VAL A 36 3.83 22.34 -0.45
N LYS A 37 4.38 22.81 0.67
CA LYS A 37 4.28 24.18 1.20
C LYS A 37 5.68 24.71 1.55
N PRO A 38 5.97 26.01 1.31
CA PRO A 38 5.17 26.95 0.54
C PRO A 38 5.13 26.55 -0.94
N LEU A 39 4.01 26.81 -1.61
CA LEU A 39 3.86 26.52 -3.04
C LEU A 39 4.43 27.69 -3.86
N THR A 40 5.75 27.83 -3.89
CA THR A 40 6.42 28.87 -4.70
C THR A 40 6.41 28.48 -6.19
N GLU A 41 6.53 29.47 -7.08
CA GLU A 41 6.54 29.26 -8.54
C GLU A 41 7.70 28.33 -8.97
N ASP A 42 8.84 28.44 -8.30
CA ASP A 42 10.01 27.56 -8.51
C ASP A 42 9.74 26.09 -8.18
N ILE A 43 8.85 25.81 -7.22
CA ILE A 43 8.46 24.44 -6.88
C ILE A 43 7.46 23.92 -7.91
N ARG A 44 6.47 24.73 -8.31
CA ARG A 44 5.46 24.34 -9.32
C ARG A 44 6.07 23.88 -10.65
N LYS A 45 7.17 24.50 -11.07
CA LYS A 45 7.88 24.15 -12.31
C LYS A 45 8.70 22.85 -12.20
N GLU A 46 9.03 22.45 -10.97
CA GLU A 46 9.95 21.35 -10.66
C GLU A 46 9.27 20.11 -10.06
N VAL A 47 7.95 20.14 -9.83
CA VAL A 47 7.13 18.96 -9.44
C VAL A 47 7.06 17.89 -10.53
N SER A 48 7.74 18.09 -11.67
CA SER A 48 7.95 17.08 -12.70
C SER A 48 8.93 16.00 -12.20
N SER A 49 8.39 15.09 -11.39
CA SER A 49 8.88 13.73 -11.10
C SER A 49 10.29 13.55 -10.50
N LYS A 50 11.14 14.58 -10.36
CA LYS A 50 12.57 14.35 -10.06
C LYS A 50 13.25 15.23 -9.00
N SER A 51 12.62 16.21 -8.34
CA SER A 51 13.39 17.04 -7.38
C SER A 51 12.64 17.65 -6.20
N VAL A 52 11.58 16.98 -5.68
CA VAL A 52 11.04 17.35 -4.35
C VAL A 52 12.05 17.00 -3.25
N SER A 53 12.85 15.96 -3.51
CA SER A 53 13.95 15.49 -2.69
C SER A 53 15.00 16.57 -2.40
N GLY A 54 15.55 17.22 -3.43
CA GLY A 54 16.64 18.17 -3.27
C GLY A 54 16.32 19.36 -2.35
N LYS A 55 15.06 19.83 -2.35
CA LYS A 55 14.61 21.00 -1.57
C LYS A 55 14.23 20.69 -0.12
N ALA A 56 13.88 19.45 0.21
CA ALA A 56 13.58 19.07 1.59
C ALA A 56 14.81 19.19 2.52
N ARG A 57 16.02 19.06 1.97
CA ARG A 57 17.29 19.21 2.72
C ARG A 57 17.61 20.67 3.09
N SER A 58 17.08 21.64 2.35
CA SER A 58 17.25 23.07 2.64
C SER A 58 16.34 23.59 3.75
N GLY A 59 15.34 22.81 4.18
CA GLY A 59 14.33 23.26 5.14
C GLY A 59 13.35 24.31 4.58
N GLU A 60 13.41 24.58 3.26
CA GLU A 60 12.62 25.62 2.60
C GLU A 60 11.17 25.20 2.35
N CYS A 61 10.89 23.90 2.28
CA CYS A 61 9.54 23.37 2.07
C CYS A 61 9.25 22.12 2.92
N TYR A 62 7.98 21.95 3.29
CA TYR A 62 7.44 20.78 3.97
C TYR A 62 6.23 20.23 3.20
N PHE A 63 5.93 18.95 3.38
CA PHE A 63 4.74 18.32 2.82
C PHE A 63 3.59 18.40 3.82
N ALA A 64 2.57 19.22 3.52
CA ALA A 64 1.34 19.30 4.30
C ALA A 64 0.42 18.14 3.92
N ALA A 65 0.45 17.08 4.73
CA ALA A 65 -0.34 15.88 4.52
C ALA A 65 -1.81 16.10 4.88
N THR A 66 -2.70 15.67 4.00
CA THR A 66 -4.14 15.58 4.21
C THR A 66 -4.57 14.17 4.61
N GLU A 67 -3.83 13.14 4.18
CA GLU A 67 -4.09 11.75 4.52
C GLU A 67 -2.79 10.95 4.70
N VAL A 68 -2.79 10.00 5.64
CA VAL A 68 -1.67 9.09 5.90
C VAL A 68 -2.20 7.66 5.96
N LEU A 69 -1.71 6.81 5.07
CA LEU A 69 -2.07 5.40 4.95
C LEU A 69 -0.86 4.53 5.26
N ALA A 70 -0.97 3.66 6.24
CA ALA A 70 0.03 2.63 6.50
C ALA A 70 -0.22 1.42 5.57
N LYS A 71 0.82 0.93 4.88
CA LYS A 71 0.71 -0.32 4.13
C LYS A 71 0.50 -1.48 5.10
N HIS A 72 -0.46 -2.35 4.78
CA HIS A 72 -0.66 -3.60 5.51
C HIS A 72 0.43 -4.61 5.15
N ASP A 73 0.81 -5.46 6.10
CA ASP A 73 1.73 -6.58 5.89
C ASP A 73 1.30 -7.40 4.66
N GLU A 74 2.26 -7.76 3.77
CA GLU A 74 1.99 -8.49 2.51
C GLU A 74 1.30 -9.85 2.72
N LYS A 75 1.20 -10.31 3.98
CA LYS A 75 0.47 -11.50 4.38
C LYS A 75 -1.04 -11.28 4.58
N TYR A 76 -1.66 -10.31 3.91
CA TYR A 76 -3.11 -10.17 3.92
C TYR A 76 -3.76 -11.15 2.93
N MET A 77 -4.18 -12.31 3.44
CA MET A 77 -5.07 -13.23 2.74
C MET A 77 -6.50 -12.99 3.26
N PRO A 78 -7.36 -12.27 2.51
CA PRO A 78 -8.72 -12.03 2.96
C PRO A 78 -9.43 -13.38 3.20
N GLN A 79 -10.29 -13.46 4.21
CA GLN A 79 -11.03 -14.69 4.51
C GLN A 79 -11.86 -15.18 3.31
N GLU A 80 -12.33 -14.27 2.46
CA GLU A 80 -13.00 -14.60 1.20
C GLU A 80 -12.09 -15.40 0.25
N VAL A 81 -10.80 -15.03 0.18
CA VAL A 81 -9.80 -15.68 -0.67
C VAL A 81 -9.35 -17.01 -0.06
N ALA A 82 -9.23 -17.08 1.27
CA ALA A 82 -9.00 -18.33 1.99
C ALA A 82 -10.14 -19.33 1.76
N SER A 83 -11.39 -18.90 1.97
CA SER A 83 -12.59 -19.71 1.71
C SER A 83 -12.74 -20.09 0.23
N ALA A 84 -12.38 -19.22 -0.71
CA ALA A 84 -12.40 -19.53 -2.14
C ALA A 84 -11.37 -20.61 -2.50
N ILE A 85 -10.17 -20.55 -1.91
CA ILE A 85 -9.13 -21.57 -2.10
C ILE A 85 -9.53 -22.91 -1.48
N GLU A 86 -10.16 -22.91 -0.29
CA GLU A 86 -10.68 -24.14 0.33
C GLU A 86 -11.84 -24.76 -0.48
N LYS A 87 -12.78 -23.93 -0.96
CA LYS A 87 -13.88 -24.39 -1.83
C LYS A 87 -13.36 -24.96 -3.15
N ASN A 88 -12.33 -24.36 -3.74
CA ASN A 88 -11.72 -24.91 -4.96
C ASN A 88 -10.96 -26.20 -4.69
N LYS A 89 -10.17 -26.30 -3.60
CA LYS A 89 -9.52 -27.57 -3.19
C LYS A 89 -10.53 -28.72 -3.05
N LYS A 90 -11.71 -28.44 -2.51
CA LYS A 90 -12.76 -29.44 -2.33
C LYS A 90 -13.40 -29.91 -3.64
N LYS A 91 -13.33 -29.10 -4.72
CA LYS A 91 -13.83 -29.48 -6.06
C LYS A 91 -12.84 -30.33 -6.86
N ILE A 92 -11.53 -30.14 -6.66
CA ILE A 92 -10.50 -30.93 -7.36
C ILE A 92 -10.43 -32.37 -6.84
N ALA A 93 -10.63 -32.57 -5.54
CA ALA A 93 -10.69 -33.92 -4.94
C ALA A 93 -12.02 -34.64 -5.20
N GLY A 94 -13.06 -33.92 -5.61
CA GLY A 94 -14.37 -34.49 -5.94
C GLY A 94 -14.46 -35.06 -7.35
N ASP A 95 -13.61 -34.61 -8.28
CA ASP A 95 -13.64 -35.03 -9.69
C ASP A 95 -12.97 -36.40 -9.93
N GLU A 96 -12.01 -36.80 -9.07
CA GLU A 96 -11.39 -38.15 -9.14
C GLU A 96 -12.32 -39.29 -8.71
N ALA A 97 -13.44 -39.00 -8.03
CA ALA A 97 -14.37 -40.03 -7.54
C ALA A 97 -15.57 -40.31 -8.47
N VAL A 98 -15.91 -39.41 -9.40
CA VAL A 98 -17.14 -39.54 -10.21
C VAL A 98 -16.91 -40.21 -11.57
N ALA A 99 -15.67 -40.38 -12.02
CA ALA A 99 -15.36 -41.06 -13.29
C ALA A 99 -15.49 -42.60 -13.23
N ALA A 100 -15.72 -43.20 -12.05
CA ALA A 100 -15.78 -44.64 -11.88
C ALA A 100 -17.21 -45.26 -11.93
N GLU A 101 -18.29 -44.47 -11.81
CA GLU A 101 -19.66 -45.02 -11.72
C GLU A 101 -20.49 -44.98 -13.03
N GLU A 102 -20.06 -44.29 -14.09
CA GLU A 102 -20.79 -44.27 -15.38
C GLU A 102 -20.31 -45.33 -16.38
N LYS A 103 -19.88 -46.52 -15.92
CA LYS A 103 -19.65 -47.69 -16.80
C LYS A 103 -20.49 -48.92 -16.47
N VAL A 104 -21.39 -48.85 -15.49
CA VAL A 104 -22.27 -49.96 -15.10
C VAL A 104 -23.74 -49.56 -15.26
N LYS A 105 -24.16 -49.18 -16.47
CA LYS A 105 -25.59 -49.15 -16.80
C LYS A 105 -25.94 -49.29 -18.28
N SER A 106 -24.96 -49.65 -19.12
CA SER A 106 -25.18 -49.84 -20.56
C SER A 106 -24.63 -51.19 -21.08
N SER A 107 -24.77 -52.25 -20.28
CA SER A 107 -24.64 -53.64 -20.73
C SER A 107 -25.84 -54.46 -20.27
#